data_AF-G5F2H3-F1
#
_entry.id   AF-G5F2H3-F1
#
_cell.length_a   1.000
_cell.length_b   1.000
_cell.length_c   1.000
_cell.angle_alpha   90.00
_cell.angle_beta   90.00
_cell.angle_gamma   90.00
#
_symmetry.space_group_name_H-M   'P 1'
#
loop_
_entity.id
_entity.type
_entity.pdbx_description
1 polymer ?
#
loop_
_entity_poly.entity_id
_entity_poly.type
_entity_poly.pdbx_seq_one_letter_code
_entity_poly.pdbx_strand_id
1 'polypeptide(L)'
;MREQRFGFPTLPDPLATDASCNLTQPALASEGPLHVQLASALRQAIATKEWRQGDAIPSESELMARYGLSRGTVRRAIRTLVEEGLLVSRKGSGTFVTEGGLARPSVLRPLSFATLLHERGVAYVTDVLAKEVVEAPRSVAGELGIAPSAPALFMRRVRSSAGSPLLCQESWSNLCACPGLEASDFSRESLFDAVERCSGRKILRSSVRYLSCPVDEEHAGYLGCDDGEPILVLEQNIQLEDGTPIEWSLTWLGPGQSVAGISFQDDGAVLLGGMPTADASDGRALRRRLELGALDVRRGVVRIAHRYPDTPFHIGGALSMAELVAVLLGDVMRTGRDGTPWERRDRLVVSKAHCSVALYPAMLAAGLISQDDLDRGLFGPDAVLFKHPHRDPSRGIETSGGSLGMGLGYAAGLALAIRRRGLDSRVFCVVGDGECDEGSIWESAGFAAFRRLDNLTVVVDANGMQLDGSTSDILDNGPIQRKFASFGFEVCEVDGHDVMALRAALRARSARPRVVVARTVKGKGLSFAEMRVEWHDCALDDELYVRAMEELDAREREICDE
;
A
#
# COMPACT_ATOMS: atom_id res chain seq x y z
N MET A 1 22.81 25.62 -27.79
CA MET A 1 21.52 24.91 -27.87
C MET A 1 21.81 23.47 -27.47
N ARG A 2 21.48 23.02 -26.24
CA ARG A 2 20.18 22.40 -25.80
C ARG A 2 19.76 21.27 -26.74
N GLU A 3 19.48 20.03 -26.34
CA GLU A 3 18.96 19.42 -25.09
C GLU A 3 19.43 17.93 -25.00
N GLN A 4 19.92 17.43 -23.84
CA GLN A 4 19.25 16.58 -22.82
C GLN A 4 18.40 15.40 -23.35
N ARG A 5 18.35 14.19 -22.76
CA ARG A 5 19.17 13.35 -21.83
C ARG A 5 18.15 12.33 -21.29
N PHE A 6 18.34 11.02 -21.45
CA PHE A 6 18.03 10.00 -20.43
C PHE A 6 18.85 8.73 -20.73
N GLY A 7 19.81 8.43 -19.86
CA GLY A 7 20.65 7.23 -19.85
C GLY A 7 21.25 7.07 -18.45
N PHE A 8 21.25 5.85 -17.92
CA PHE A 8 21.76 5.53 -16.58
C PHE A 8 23.25 5.88 -16.45
N PRO A 9 23.72 6.38 -15.29
CA PRO A 9 25.12 6.70 -15.09
C PRO A 9 25.97 5.42 -14.94
N THR A 10 26.91 5.22 -15.86
CA THR A 10 28.08 4.38 -15.65
C THR A 10 29.09 5.15 -14.77
N LEU A 11 29.57 4.51 -13.70
CA LEU A 11 30.61 5.07 -12.83
C LEU A 11 32.00 4.93 -13.50
N PRO A 12 32.85 5.95 -13.47
CA PRO A 12 34.24 5.86 -13.94
C PRO A 12 35.19 5.25 -12.90
N ASP A 13 36.23 4.60 -13.44
CA ASP A 13 37.33 3.86 -12.80
C ASP A 13 38.30 4.78 -12.03
N PRO A 14 38.67 4.51 -10.76
CA PRO A 14 39.55 5.39 -9.99
C PRO A 14 40.99 4.84 -9.90
N LEU A 15 41.85 5.21 -10.85
CA LEU A 15 43.30 5.24 -10.64
C LEU A 15 43.88 6.54 -11.21
N ALA A 16 44.21 7.49 -10.33
CA ALA A 16 45.48 8.25 -10.33
C ALA A 16 45.51 9.28 -9.19
N THR A 17 46.49 9.07 -8.31
CA THR A 17 47.20 9.97 -7.37
C THR A 17 47.19 11.46 -7.76
N ASP A 18 47.25 12.44 -6.86
CA ASP A 18 48.22 12.58 -5.76
C ASP A 18 47.77 13.69 -4.78
N ALA A 19 48.05 13.51 -3.49
CA ALA A 19 47.69 14.44 -2.43
C ALA A 19 48.92 15.21 -1.93
N SER A 20 48.81 16.54 -1.88
CA SER A 20 49.70 17.38 -1.06
C SER A 20 48.88 18.31 -0.15
N CYS A 21 49.03 18.08 1.15
CA CYS A 21 49.09 19.03 2.27
C CYS A 21 47.93 19.99 2.63
N ASN A 22 47.62 19.91 3.94
CA ASN A 22 47.44 20.97 4.94
C ASN A 22 46.04 21.32 5.47
N LEU A 23 45.93 21.13 6.79
CA LEU A 23 44.85 21.54 7.69
C LEU A 23 44.62 23.06 7.65
N THR A 24 43.41 23.48 7.28
CA THR A 24 42.87 24.84 7.53
C THR A 24 41.35 24.75 7.72
N GLN A 25 40.75 25.78 8.37
CA GLN A 25 39.33 26.00 8.70
C GLN A 25 38.32 25.21 7.84
N PRO A 26 37.18 24.71 8.39
CA PRO A 26 36.26 23.83 7.66
C PRO A 26 35.85 24.48 6.34
N ALA A 27 36.52 24.07 5.27
CA ALA A 27 36.39 24.68 3.97
C ALA A 27 35.12 24.13 3.36
N LEU A 28 34.23 25.03 2.93
CA LEU A 28 33.14 24.65 2.05
C LEU A 28 33.74 24.01 0.80
N ALA A 29 33.24 22.82 0.40
CA ALA A 29 33.81 22.04 -0.70
C ALA A 29 33.92 22.88 -2.00
N SER A 30 34.95 22.65 -2.82
CA SER A 30 35.35 23.55 -3.92
C SER A 30 34.37 23.65 -5.10
N GLU A 31 33.39 22.74 -5.22
CA GLU A 31 32.47 22.70 -6.37
C GLU A 31 31.04 23.08 -6.00
N GLY A 32 30.46 23.98 -6.79
CA GLY A 32 29.05 24.38 -6.74
C GLY A 32 28.76 25.73 -6.07
N PRO A 33 27.49 26.17 -6.04
CA PRO A 33 27.12 27.44 -5.43
C PRO A 33 27.30 27.43 -3.90
N LEU A 34 27.84 28.51 -3.32
CA LEU A 34 28.14 28.65 -1.88
C LEU A 34 26.96 28.34 -0.93
N HIS A 35 25.72 28.58 -1.35
CA HIS A 35 24.54 28.26 -0.54
C HIS A 35 24.26 26.75 -0.48
N VAL A 36 24.61 26.00 -1.52
CA VAL A 36 24.50 24.53 -1.56
C VAL A 36 25.54 23.92 -0.63
N GLN A 37 26.77 24.44 -0.68
CA GLN A 37 27.86 23.99 0.20
C GLN A 37 27.53 24.24 1.68
N LEU A 38 27.01 25.42 2.01
CA LEU A 38 26.59 25.72 3.38
C LEU A 38 25.41 24.83 3.83
N ALA A 39 24.44 24.57 2.95
CA ALA A 39 23.34 23.65 3.27
C ALA A 39 23.89 22.24 3.58
N SER A 40 24.83 21.73 2.79
CA SER A 40 25.46 20.43 3.03
C SER A 40 26.22 20.37 4.35
N ALA A 41 26.99 21.41 4.69
CA ALA A 41 27.70 21.48 5.96
C ALA A 41 26.74 21.46 7.16
N LEU A 42 25.63 22.18 7.09
CA LEU A 42 24.61 22.19 8.14
C LEU A 42 23.86 20.85 8.23
N ARG A 43 23.56 20.17 7.10
CA ARG A 43 23.01 18.79 7.13
C ARG A 43 23.93 17.83 7.86
N GLN A 44 25.23 17.91 7.58
CA GLN A 44 26.21 17.04 8.20
C GLN A 44 26.29 17.27 9.71
N ALA A 45 26.29 18.52 10.17
CA ALA A 45 26.27 18.85 11.59
C ALA A 45 25.00 18.36 12.32
N ILE A 46 23.84 18.41 11.66
CA ILE A 46 22.60 17.81 12.19
C ILE A 46 22.71 16.28 12.23
N ALA A 47 23.25 15.65 11.18
CA ALA A 47 23.41 14.20 11.09
C ALA A 47 24.40 13.63 12.12
N THR A 48 25.50 14.34 12.39
CA THR A 48 26.48 13.96 13.43
C THR A 48 26.03 14.31 14.85
N LYS A 49 24.80 14.80 15.02
CA LYS A 49 24.22 15.25 16.30
C LYS A 49 25.03 16.37 16.98
N GLU A 50 25.74 17.23 16.22
CA GLU A 50 26.36 18.48 16.72
C GLU A 50 25.28 19.39 17.33
N TRP A 51 24.09 19.42 16.71
CA TRP A 51 22.87 19.99 17.28
C TRP A 51 21.80 18.92 17.39
N ARG A 52 21.25 18.75 18.59
CA ARG A 52 20.22 17.77 18.88
C ARG A 52 18.86 18.35 18.51
N GLN A 53 17.87 17.47 18.45
CA GLN A 53 16.48 17.83 18.22
C GLN A 53 16.02 18.92 19.21
N GLY A 54 15.38 19.97 18.69
CA GLY A 54 14.94 21.11 19.49
C GLY A 54 16.02 22.14 19.82
N ASP A 55 17.30 21.85 19.54
CA ASP A 55 18.38 22.82 19.70
C ASP A 55 18.26 23.94 18.65
N ALA A 56 18.60 25.15 19.07
CA ALA A 56 18.76 26.27 18.16
C ALA A 56 20.08 26.11 17.39
N ILE A 57 20.02 26.22 16.06
CA ILE A 57 21.24 26.39 15.27
C ILE A 57 21.78 27.81 15.45
N PRO A 58 23.07 28.07 15.14
CA PRO A 58 23.61 29.42 15.15
C PRO A 58 22.78 30.37 14.27
N SER A 59 22.65 31.61 14.73
CA SER A 59 21.90 32.67 14.06
C SER A 59 22.47 33.00 12.68
N GLU A 60 21.67 33.67 11.83
CA GLU A 60 22.14 34.10 10.50
C GLU A 60 23.46 34.89 10.57
N SER A 61 23.60 35.77 11.56
CA SER A 61 24.79 36.59 11.75
C SER A 61 26.01 35.76 12.18
N GLU A 62 25.81 34.72 12.99
CA GLU A 62 26.88 33.81 13.42
C GLU A 62 27.32 32.89 12.28
N LEU A 63 26.38 32.41 11.46
CA LEU A 63 26.71 31.62 10.26
C LEU A 63 27.41 32.46 9.20
N MET A 64 27.03 33.73 9.03
CA MET A 64 27.76 34.67 8.16
C MET A 64 29.21 34.85 8.63
N ALA A 65 29.43 35.01 9.93
CA ALA A 65 30.77 35.16 10.50
C ALA A 65 31.60 33.86 10.44
N ARG A 66 30.98 32.71 10.76
CA ARG A 66 31.64 31.39 10.80
C ARG A 66 32.11 30.91 9.42
N TYR A 67 31.37 31.25 8.36
CA TYR A 67 31.65 30.77 7.00
C TYR A 67 32.07 31.89 6.03
N GLY A 68 32.14 33.16 6.48
CA GLY A 68 32.52 34.30 5.63
C GLY A 68 31.53 34.60 4.49
N LEU A 69 30.24 34.30 4.68
CA LEU A 69 29.22 34.33 3.62
C LEU A 69 28.29 35.55 3.71
N SER A 70 27.74 35.96 2.57
CA SER A 70 26.71 37.01 2.52
C SER A 70 25.42 36.55 3.21
N ARG A 71 24.67 37.49 3.80
CA ARG A 71 23.35 37.22 4.40
C ARG A 71 22.40 36.52 3.43
N GLY A 72 22.43 36.90 2.14
CA GLY A 72 21.59 36.29 1.10
C GLY A 72 21.91 34.82 0.87
N THR A 73 23.20 34.45 0.92
CA THR A 73 23.68 33.06 0.79
C THR A 73 23.25 32.21 1.98
N VAL A 74 23.45 32.72 3.19
CA VAL A 74 23.06 32.04 4.45
C VAL A 74 21.55 31.81 4.50
N ARG A 75 20.75 32.84 4.18
CA ARG A 75 19.28 32.72 4.12
C ARG A 75 18.80 31.71 3.11
N ARG A 76 19.46 31.61 1.97
CA ARG A 76 19.12 30.64 0.94
C ARG A 76 19.42 29.21 1.40
N ALA A 77 20.55 28.99 2.05
CA ALA A 77 20.90 27.69 2.63
C ALA A 77 19.92 27.27 3.76
N ILE A 78 19.61 28.17 4.69
CA ILE A 78 18.64 27.90 5.76
C ILE A 78 17.26 27.60 5.17
N ARG A 79 16.82 28.36 4.16
CA ARG A 79 15.54 28.11 3.49
C ARG A 79 15.47 26.72 2.89
N THR A 80 16.52 26.28 2.21
CA THR A 80 16.61 24.92 1.66
C THR A 80 16.45 23.87 2.76
N LEU A 81 17.09 24.04 3.91
CA LEU A 81 16.97 23.09 5.04
C LEU A 81 15.59 23.13 5.74
N VAL A 82 14.92 24.29 5.71
CA VAL A 82 13.53 24.43 6.17
C VAL A 82 12.56 23.76 5.19
N GLU A 83 12.77 23.92 3.88
CA GLU A 83 12.02 23.23 2.82
C GLU A 83 12.22 21.72 2.87
N GLU A 84 13.43 21.26 3.22
CA GLU A 84 13.77 19.85 3.44
C GLU A 84 13.24 19.30 4.78
N GLY A 85 12.67 20.14 5.64
CA GLY A 85 12.08 19.72 6.91
C GLY A 85 13.09 19.36 8.00
N LEU A 86 14.37 19.71 7.85
CA LEU A 86 15.45 19.51 8.84
C LEU A 86 15.55 20.67 9.86
N LEU A 87 15.01 21.84 9.48
CA LEU A 87 14.99 23.04 10.32
C LEU A 87 13.59 23.67 10.35
N VAL A 88 13.26 24.35 11.45
CA VAL A 88 12.06 25.18 11.56
C VAL A 88 12.46 26.59 11.99
N SER A 89 12.05 27.60 11.22
CA SER A 89 12.29 29.00 11.56
C SER A 89 11.09 29.58 12.30
N ARG A 90 11.32 30.12 13.50
CA ARG A 90 10.30 30.77 14.33
C ARG A 90 10.57 32.28 14.35
N LYS A 91 9.60 33.07 13.88
CA LYS A 91 9.73 34.53 13.78
C LYS A 91 10.02 35.13 15.16
N GLY A 92 11.23 35.69 15.32
CA GLY A 92 11.68 36.30 16.58
C GLY A 92 12.33 35.35 17.59
N SER A 93 12.37 34.04 17.33
CA SER A 93 12.93 33.04 18.25
C SER A 93 14.11 32.24 17.70
N GLY A 94 14.45 32.40 16.41
CA GLY A 94 15.59 31.70 15.78
C GLY A 94 15.17 30.50 14.93
N THR A 95 16.16 29.70 14.54
CA THR A 95 15.96 28.50 13.71
C THR A 95 16.38 27.27 14.50
N PHE A 96 15.54 26.25 14.52
CA PHE A 96 15.69 25.08 15.39
C PHE A 96 15.76 23.79 14.57
N VAL A 97 16.52 22.81 15.06
CA VAL A 97 16.55 21.46 14.48
C VAL A 97 15.20 20.79 14.71
N THR A 98 14.56 20.36 13.62
CA THR A 98 13.25 19.70 13.67
C THR A 98 13.40 18.27 14.16
N GLU A 99 12.26 17.65 14.50
CA GLU A 99 12.15 16.20 14.62
C GLU A 99 12.23 15.56 13.22
N GLY A 100 13.36 15.72 12.54
CA GLY A 100 13.56 15.39 11.13
C GLY A 100 13.90 13.93 10.88
N GLY A 101 12.95 13.03 11.14
CA GLY A 101 12.81 11.79 10.35
C GLY A 101 11.58 11.94 9.47
N LEU A 102 11.54 11.27 8.31
CA LEU A 102 10.26 10.93 7.68
C LEU A 102 9.52 9.97 8.63
N ALA A 103 8.89 10.50 9.69
CA ALA A 103 8.09 9.71 10.61
C ALA A 103 6.79 9.33 9.90
N ARG A 104 6.74 8.10 9.40
CA ARG A 104 5.49 7.43 9.03
C ARG A 104 5.18 6.39 10.09
N PRO A 105 3.92 6.25 10.55
CA PRO A 105 3.53 5.05 11.29
C PRO A 105 3.88 3.83 10.45
N SER A 106 4.71 2.93 10.99
CA SER A 106 4.86 1.60 10.40
C SER A 106 3.57 0.84 10.69
N VAL A 107 2.91 0.33 9.65
CA VAL A 107 1.68 -0.49 9.77
C VAL A 107 2.00 -1.93 10.20
N LEU A 108 3.28 -2.27 10.29
CA LEU A 108 3.71 -3.58 10.73
C LEU A 108 3.53 -3.71 12.24
N ARG A 109 2.99 -4.85 12.69
CA ARG A 109 3.16 -5.30 14.08
C ARG A 109 4.64 -5.17 14.47
N PRO A 110 4.97 -4.94 15.76
CA PRO A 110 6.31 -5.22 16.23
C PRO A 110 6.66 -6.66 15.84
N LEU A 111 7.50 -6.83 14.82
CA LEU A 111 7.99 -8.14 14.39
C LEU A 111 9.49 -8.14 14.66
N SER A 112 9.97 -9.20 15.28
CA SER A 112 11.41 -9.41 15.38
C SER A 112 11.96 -9.72 13.99
N PHE A 113 13.18 -9.31 13.68
CA PHE A 113 13.79 -9.60 12.37
C PHE A 113 13.92 -11.11 12.12
N ALA A 114 13.99 -11.92 13.18
CA ALA A 114 13.94 -13.39 13.11
C ALA A 114 12.59 -13.88 12.58
N THR A 115 11.49 -13.34 13.13
CA THR A 115 10.13 -13.62 12.67
C THR A 115 9.97 -13.26 11.19
N LEU A 116 10.54 -12.14 10.75
CA LEU A 116 10.48 -11.69 9.36
C LEU A 116 11.24 -12.62 8.39
N LEU A 117 12.40 -13.16 8.79
CA LEU A 117 13.12 -14.15 7.99
C LEU A 117 12.39 -15.50 7.94
N HIS A 118 11.78 -15.91 9.05
CA HIS A 118 10.99 -17.14 9.14
C HIS A 118 9.72 -17.09 8.27
N GLU A 119 8.97 -15.99 8.31
CA GLU A 119 7.76 -15.77 7.49
C GLU A 119 8.05 -15.79 5.98
N ARG A 120 9.27 -15.42 5.59
CA ARG A 120 9.73 -15.47 4.19
C ARG A 120 10.31 -16.83 3.79
N GLY A 121 10.31 -17.82 4.68
CA GLY A 121 10.86 -19.14 4.43
C GLY A 121 12.39 -19.15 4.23
N VAL A 122 13.09 -18.12 4.69
CA VAL A 122 14.55 -18.05 4.59
C VAL A 122 15.16 -18.85 5.72
N ALA A 123 15.81 -19.96 5.40
CA ALA A 123 16.58 -20.73 6.39
C ALA A 123 17.81 -19.92 6.82
N TYR A 124 17.95 -19.66 8.11
CA TYR A 124 19.09 -18.95 8.67
C TYR A 124 19.62 -19.64 9.94
N VAL A 125 20.88 -19.36 10.26
CA VAL A 125 21.54 -19.74 11.51
C VAL A 125 21.83 -18.46 12.30
N THR A 126 21.69 -18.51 13.62
CA THR A 126 22.05 -17.39 14.51
C THR A 126 23.27 -17.77 15.34
N ASP A 127 24.35 -17.01 15.17
CA ASP A 127 25.56 -17.09 15.97
C ASP A 127 25.54 -15.96 17.02
N VAL A 128 25.53 -16.33 18.30
CA VAL A 128 25.62 -15.37 19.40
C VAL A 128 27.09 -15.12 19.72
N LEU A 129 27.63 -14.00 19.24
CA LEU A 129 29.06 -13.66 19.39
C LEU A 129 29.37 -13.10 20.78
N ALA A 130 28.45 -12.35 21.37
CA ALA A 130 28.57 -11.81 22.72
C ALA A 130 27.21 -11.81 23.42
N LYS A 131 27.21 -12.11 24.73
CA LYS A 131 26.04 -12.01 25.60
C LYS A 131 26.51 -11.77 27.04
N GLU A 132 26.36 -10.55 27.52
CA GLU A 132 26.93 -10.12 28.79
C GLU A 132 25.97 -9.20 29.56
N VAL A 133 25.94 -9.34 30.88
CA VAL A 133 25.26 -8.38 31.75
C VAL A 133 26.28 -7.32 32.15
N VAL A 134 26.05 -6.09 31.71
CA VAL A 134 26.97 -4.97 31.89
C VAL A 134 26.23 -3.76 32.44
N GLU A 135 26.98 -2.81 33.01
CA GLU A 135 26.42 -1.51 33.38
C GLU A 135 26.07 -0.73 32.12
N ALA A 136 24.80 -0.29 32.01
CA ALA A 136 24.34 0.43 30.83
C ALA A 136 25.10 1.77 30.68
N PRO A 137 25.77 2.03 29.53
CA PRO A 137 26.31 3.34 29.21
C PRO A 137 25.24 4.42 29.31
N ARG A 138 25.61 5.66 29.64
CA ARG A 138 24.63 6.76 29.82
C ARG A 138 23.69 6.95 28.63
N SER A 139 24.18 6.75 27.40
CA SER A 139 23.38 6.79 26.19
C SER A 139 22.32 5.70 26.16
N VAL A 140 22.72 4.45 26.45
CA VAL A 140 21.83 3.29 26.51
C VAL A 140 20.83 3.40 27.66
N ALA A 141 21.27 3.87 28.82
CA ALA A 141 20.41 4.07 29.98
C ALA A 141 19.29 5.10 29.68
N GLY A 142 19.61 6.15 28.91
CA GLY A 142 18.64 7.12 28.43
C GLY A 142 17.57 6.51 27.51
N GLU A 143 17.97 5.67 26.55
CA GLU A 143 17.04 4.99 25.63
C GLU A 143 16.19 3.93 26.36
N LEU A 144 16.79 3.20 27.30
CA LEU A 144 16.10 2.15 28.08
C LEU A 144 15.28 2.69 29.26
N GLY A 145 15.36 3.99 29.57
CA GLY A 145 14.66 4.59 30.71
C GLY A 145 15.08 4.02 32.07
N ILE A 146 16.32 3.53 32.18
CA ILE A 146 16.88 2.95 33.41
C ILE A 146 17.86 3.94 34.06
N ALA A 147 18.13 3.75 35.35
CA ALA A 147 19.14 4.55 36.04
C ALA A 147 20.52 4.36 35.36
N PRO A 148 21.36 5.41 35.27
CA PRO A 148 22.74 5.26 34.85
C PRO A 148 23.44 4.17 35.68
N SER A 149 24.21 3.29 35.03
CA SER A 149 24.84 2.10 35.65
C SER A 149 23.89 1.00 36.14
N ALA A 150 22.58 1.04 35.82
CA ALA A 150 21.71 -0.11 36.01
C ALA A 150 22.15 -1.29 35.11
N PRO A 151 21.96 -2.54 35.55
CA PRO A 151 22.33 -3.71 34.76
C PRO A 151 21.47 -3.81 33.50
N ALA A 152 22.11 -3.95 32.35
CA ALA A 152 21.49 -4.23 31.07
C ALA A 152 22.15 -5.45 30.42
N LEU A 153 21.37 -6.20 29.65
CA LEU A 153 21.90 -7.32 28.88
C LEU A 153 22.34 -6.79 27.51
N PHE A 154 23.64 -6.84 27.23
CA PHE A 154 24.17 -6.62 25.90
C PHE A 154 24.26 -7.96 25.16
N MET A 155 23.86 -7.96 23.89
CA MET A 155 24.02 -9.09 23.00
C MET A 155 24.46 -8.66 21.61
N ARG A 156 25.40 -9.40 21.03
CA ARG A 156 25.82 -9.30 19.63
C ARG A 156 25.55 -10.61 18.93
N ARG A 157 24.83 -10.55 17.81
CA ARG A 157 24.41 -11.72 17.04
C ARG A 157 24.65 -11.51 15.56
N VAL A 158 25.18 -12.53 14.88
CA VAL A 158 25.24 -12.57 13.43
C VAL A 158 24.25 -13.61 12.94
N ARG A 159 23.51 -13.28 11.88
CA ARG A 159 22.66 -14.26 11.20
C ARG A 159 23.16 -14.50 9.80
N SER A 160 23.25 -15.77 9.45
CA SER A 160 23.82 -16.22 8.18
C SER A 160 22.84 -17.13 7.45
N SER A 161 22.80 -17.03 6.13
CA SER A 161 22.05 -17.93 5.25
C SER A 161 23.02 -18.53 4.23
N ALA A 162 22.95 -19.85 4.03
CA ALA A 162 23.85 -20.58 3.14
C ALA A 162 25.36 -20.30 3.37
N GLY A 163 25.75 -19.97 4.61
CA GLY A 163 27.14 -19.66 4.97
C GLY A 163 27.57 -18.20 4.76
N SER A 164 26.70 -17.34 4.24
CA SER A 164 26.96 -15.91 4.08
C SER A 164 26.26 -15.08 5.17
N PRO A 165 26.98 -14.16 5.85
CA PRO A 165 26.38 -13.29 6.85
C PRO A 165 25.40 -12.30 6.19
N LEU A 166 24.18 -12.25 6.70
CA LEU A 166 23.13 -11.35 6.23
C LEU A 166 23.04 -10.08 7.06
N LEU A 167 23.23 -10.21 8.37
CA LEU A 167 23.14 -9.11 9.32
C LEU A 167 23.96 -9.36 10.57
N CYS A 168 24.38 -8.25 11.19
CA CYS A 168 24.89 -8.19 12.55
C CYS A 168 23.91 -7.34 13.36
N GLN A 169 23.49 -7.81 14.53
CA GLN A 169 22.60 -7.10 15.43
C GLN A 169 23.23 -6.99 16.80
N GLU A 170 23.28 -5.76 17.30
CA GLU A 170 23.61 -5.44 18.69
C GLU A 170 22.36 -4.96 19.41
N SER A 171 22.07 -5.55 20.57
CA SER A 171 20.88 -5.23 21.34
C SER A 171 21.21 -5.06 22.82
N TRP A 172 20.60 -4.05 23.42
CA TRP A 172 20.65 -3.76 24.84
C TRP A 172 19.26 -3.98 25.43
N SER A 173 19.14 -4.84 26.44
CA SER A 173 17.85 -5.16 27.05
C SER A 173 17.77 -4.74 28.51
N ASN A 174 16.60 -4.22 28.90
CA ASN A 174 16.30 -3.74 30.25
C ASN A 174 16.02 -4.91 31.20
N LEU A 175 17.03 -5.32 31.97
CA LEU A 175 16.90 -6.42 32.94
C LEU A 175 16.04 -6.07 34.15
N CYS A 176 15.90 -4.77 34.49
CA CYS A 176 14.96 -4.36 35.54
C CYS A 176 13.51 -4.63 35.13
N ALA A 177 13.19 -4.50 33.85
CA ALA A 177 11.86 -4.79 33.31
C ALA A 177 11.65 -6.29 32.98
N CYS A 178 12.73 -6.99 32.61
CA CYS A 178 12.72 -8.40 32.18
C CYS A 178 13.72 -9.23 33.00
N PRO A 179 13.47 -9.47 34.29
CA PRO A 179 14.38 -10.25 35.11
C PRO A 179 14.48 -11.70 34.60
N GLY A 180 15.69 -12.26 34.56
CA GLY A 180 15.94 -13.61 34.07
C GLY A 180 16.08 -13.74 32.55
N LEU A 181 16.01 -12.62 31.81
CA LEU A 181 16.21 -12.61 30.36
C LEU A 181 17.61 -13.11 29.98
N GLU A 182 18.61 -12.82 30.82
CA GLU A 182 20.00 -13.28 30.70
C GLU A 182 20.16 -14.80 30.74
N ALA A 183 19.17 -15.55 31.23
CA ALA A 183 19.21 -17.01 31.26
C ALA A 183 18.74 -17.67 29.93
N SER A 184 18.14 -16.90 29.01
CA SER A 184 17.49 -17.42 27.80
C SER A 184 18.49 -17.79 26.70
N ASP A 185 18.22 -18.83 25.91
CA ASP A 185 19.07 -19.25 24.78
C ASP A 185 18.61 -18.59 23.47
N PHE A 186 19.24 -17.46 23.13
CA PHE A 186 18.91 -16.67 21.94
C PHE A 186 19.44 -17.23 20.62
N SER A 187 20.08 -18.40 20.63
CA SER A 187 20.34 -19.16 19.40
C SER A 187 19.10 -19.92 18.92
N ARG A 188 18.14 -20.17 19.82
CA ARG A 188 16.91 -20.95 19.56
C ARG A 188 15.63 -20.20 19.85
N GLU A 189 15.61 -19.42 20.93
CA GLU A 189 14.45 -18.63 21.37
C GLU A 189 14.50 -17.21 20.78
N SER A 190 13.35 -16.68 20.36
CA SER A 190 13.26 -15.29 19.92
C SER A 190 13.34 -14.34 21.11
N LEU A 191 13.85 -13.13 20.88
CA LEU A 191 13.92 -12.13 21.95
C LEU A 191 12.52 -11.72 22.44
N PHE A 192 11.52 -11.73 21.56
CA PHE A 192 10.16 -11.32 21.91
C PHE A 192 9.52 -12.34 22.83
N ASP A 193 9.63 -13.64 22.50
CA ASP A 193 9.10 -14.72 23.34
C ASP A 193 9.77 -14.71 24.73
N ALA A 194 11.09 -14.53 24.76
CA ALA A 194 11.84 -14.45 26.01
C ALA A 194 11.44 -13.23 26.85
N VAL A 195 11.20 -12.07 26.23
CA VAL A 195 10.75 -10.86 26.92
C VAL A 195 9.33 -11.02 27.44
N GLU A 196 8.38 -11.52 26.65
CA GLU A 196 7.00 -11.72 27.12
C GLU A 196 6.96 -12.73 28.27
N ARG A 197 7.77 -13.79 28.20
CA ARG A 197 7.93 -14.79 29.27
C ARG A 197 8.53 -14.20 30.55
N CYS A 198 9.63 -13.44 30.45
CA CYS A 198 10.34 -12.89 31.61
C CYS A 198 9.60 -11.69 32.25
N SER A 199 8.95 -10.86 31.44
CA SER A 199 8.24 -9.67 31.91
C SER A 199 6.78 -9.94 32.29
N GLY A 200 6.20 -11.05 31.83
CA GLY A 200 4.77 -11.38 31.98
C GLY A 200 3.85 -10.43 31.21
N ARG A 201 4.39 -9.59 30.32
CA ARG A 201 3.69 -8.48 29.64
C ARG A 201 3.89 -8.58 28.14
N LYS A 202 2.93 -8.07 27.37
CA LYS A 202 2.99 -8.09 25.91
C LYS A 202 3.80 -6.93 25.35
N ILE A 203 4.45 -7.18 24.22
CA ILE A 203 5.10 -6.13 23.43
C ILE A 203 4.04 -5.40 22.61
N LEU A 204 3.91 -4.09 22.81
CA LEU A 204 2.88 -3.28 22.14
C LEU A 204 3.46 -2.42 21.03
N ARG A 205 4.64 -1.83 21.26
CA ARG A 205 5.18 -0.78 20.39
C ARG A 205 6.62 -1.06 20.03
N SER A 206 6.94 -0.87 18.75
CA SER A 206 8.30 -0.76 18.26
C SER A 206 8.43 0.47 17.36
N SER A 207 9.53 1.20 17.51
CA SER A 207 9.92 2.29 16.62
C SER A 207 11.23 1.94 15.95
N VAL A 208 11.28 2.07 14.63
CA VAL A 208 12.47 1.78 13.81
C VAL A 208 12.87 3.05 13.06
N ARG A 209 14.17 3.35 13.04
CA ARG A 209 14.80 4.38 12.22
C ARG A 209 15.79 3.72 11.28
N TYR A 210 15.72 4.10 10.01
CA TYR A 210 16.65 3.65 8.98
C TYR A 210 17.75 4.70 8.78
N LEU A 211 18.99 4.24 8.82
CA LEU A 211 20.20 5.03 8.65
C LEU A 211 21.03 4.41 7.53
N SER A 212 21.82 5.22 6.84
CA SER A 212 22.89 4.71 5.98
C SER A 212 24.20 5.30 6.44
N CYS A 213 25.21 4.45 6.61
CA CYS A 213 26.56 4.86 7.00
C CYS A 213 27.60 3.92 6.35
N PRO A 214 28.85 4.38 6.20
CA PRO A 214 29.96 3.47 5.96
C PRO A 214 30.04 2.48 7.13
N VAL A 215 30.25 1.20 6.83
CA VAL A 215 30.55 0.18 7.84
C VAL A 215 31.96 0.42 8.39
N ASP A 216 32.16 0.19 9.69
CA ASP A 216 33.48 0.20 10.31
C ASP A 216 34.17 -1.16 10.19
N GLU A 217 35.47 -1.19 10.43
CA GLU A 217 36.31 -2.40 10.33
C GLU A 217 35.77 -3.60 11.14
N GLU A 218 35.22 -3.35 12.34
CA GLU A 218 34.71 -4.41 13.21
C GLU A 218 33.45 -5.05 12.62
N HIS A 219 32.48 -4.23 12.21
CA HIS A 219 31.23 -4.70 11.60
C HIS A 219 31.44 -5.26 10.19
N ALA A 220 32.42 -4.74 9.44
CA ALA A 220 32.83 -5.27 8.15
C ALA A 220 33.33 -6.72 8.29
N GLY A 221 34.14 -6.99 9.34
CA GLY A 221 34.58 -8.33 9.69
C GLY A 221 33.43 -9.30 9.99
N TYR A 222 32.39 -8.84 10.69
CA TYR A 222 31.19 -9.67 10.96
C TYR A 222 30.32 -9.92 9.74
N LEU A 223 30.29 -8.97 8.80
CA LEU A 223 29.45 -9.01 7.60
C LEU A 223 30.17 -9.52 6.35
N GLY A 224 31.47 -9.82 6.46
CA GLY A 224 32.27 -10.31 5.34
C GLY A 224 32.32 -9.32 4.18
N CYS A 225 32.36 -8.02 4.47
CA CYS A 225 32.39 -6.93 3.50
C CYS A 225 33.61 -6.01 3.70
N ASP A 226 33.79 -5.03 2.82
CA ASP A 226 34.95 -4.13 2.89
C ASP A 226 34.71 -2.97 3.89
N ASP A 227 35.77 -2.53 4.57
CA ASP A 227 35.73 -1.34 5.44
C ASP A 227 35.33 -0.09 4.64
N GLY A 228 34.45 0.72 5.22
CA GLY A 228 33.91 1.91 4.55
C GLY A 228 32.81 1.64 3.52
N GLU A 229 32.46 0.38 3.24
CA GLU A 229 31.36 0.04 2.34
C GLU A 229 30.01 0.57 2.87
N PRO A 230 29.17 1.21 2.05
CA PRO A 230 27.91 1.78 2.52
C PRO A 230 26.89 0.69 2.88
N ILE A 231 26.45 0.65 4.14
CA ILE A 231 25.39 -0.22 4.64
C ILE A 231 24.12 0.52 5.04
N LEU A 232 23.04 -0.26 5.11
CA LEU A 232 21.80 0.12 5.77
C LEU A 232 21.87 -0.33 7.24
N VAL A 233 21.64 0.60 8.16
CA VAL A 233 21.60 0.36 9.61
C VAL A 233 20.20 0.68 10.14
N LEU A 234 19.62 -0.25 10.89
CA LEU A 234 18.32 -0.09 11.52
C LEU A 234 18.51 0.13 13.01
N GLU A 235 18.09 1.29 13.50
CA GLU A 235 17.99 1.59 14.93
C GLU A 235 16.56 1.27 15.39
N GLN A 236 16.41 0.36 16.35
CA GLN A 236 15.12 -0.11 16.84
C GLN A 236 14.99 0.10 18.34
N ASN A 237 13.81 0.56 18.74
CA ASN A 237 13.40 0.76 20.13
C ASN A 237 12.11 -0.04 20.37
N ILE A 238 12.01 -0.77 21.47
CA ILE A 238 10.86 -1.63 21.78
C ILE A 238 10.33 -1.35 23.18
N GLN A 239 9.00 -1.31 23.30
CA GLN A 239 8.28 -0.98 24.53
C GLN A 239 7.14 -1.99 24.81
N LEU A 240 6.91 -2.26 26.09
CA LEU A 240 5.75 -3.02 26.57
C LEU A 240 4.46 -2.19 26.49
N GLU A 241 3.33 -2.85 26.75
CA GLU A 241 2.00 -2.21 26.74
C GLU A 241 1.84 -1.01 27.70
N ASP A 242 2.62 -0.97 28.78
CA ASP A 242 2.64 0.12 29.76
C ASP A 242 3.61 1.26 29.39
N GLY A 243 4.29 1.16 28.24
CA GLY A 243 5.28 2.11 27.76
C GLY A 243 6.70 1.89 28.29
N THR A 244 6.94 0.86 29.10
CA THR A 244 8.28 0.54 29.61
C THR A 244 9.22 0.17 28.46
N PRO A 245 10.37 0.87 28.26
CA PRO A 245 11.37 0.48 27.28
C PRO A 245 12.06 -0.83 27.68
N ILE A 246 12.08 -1.78 26.75
CA ILE A 246 12.65 -3.11 26.97
C ILE A 246 13.92 -3.37 26.18
N GLU A 247 14.04 -2.79 24.99
CA GLU A 247 15.19 -3.01 24.11
C GLU A 247 15.49 -1.77 23.28
N TRP A 248 16.78 -1.47 23.15
CA TRP A 248 17.34 -0.61 22.12
C TRP A 248 18.38 -1.41 21.34
N SER A 249 18.31 -1.39 20.01
CA SER A 249 19.20 -2.17 19.15
C SER A 249 19.59 -1.47 17.86
N LEU A 250 20.77 -1.84 17.36
CA LEU A 250 21.29 -1.49 16.06
C LEU A 250 21.46 -2.76 15.23
N THR A 251 20.97 -2.75 13.98
CA THR A 251 21.10 -3.86 13.04
C THR A 251 21.77 -3.39 11.78
N TRP A 252 22.98 -3.86 11.51
CA TRP A 252 23.72 -3.65 10.27
C TRP A 252 23.35 -4.75 9.29
N LEU A 253 22.89 -4.37 8.11
CA LEU A 253 22.56 -5.30 7.04
C LEU A 253 23.69 -5.36 6.03
N GLY A 254 24.14 -6.56 5.68
CA GLY A 254 25.23 -6.76 4.73
C GLY A 254 25.00 -6.05 3.38
N PRO A 255 26.06 -5.83 2.59
CA PRO A 255 25.94 -5.19 1.30
C PRO A 255 24.93 -5.89 0.37
N GLY A 256 24.21 -5.10 -0.42
CA GLY A 256 23.17 -5.61 -1.33
C GLY A 256 21.87 -6.05 -0.66
N GLN A 257 21.77 -5.98 0.68
CA GLN A 257 20.51 -6.21 1.38
C GLN A 257 19.58 -5.01 1.28
N SER A 258 18.27 -5.25 1.21
CA SER A 258 17.27 -4.20 1.18
C SER A 258 16.16 -4.47 2.20
N VAL A 259 15.69 -3.42 2.86
CA VAL A 259 14.49 -3.48 3.71
C VAL A 259 13.35 -2.83 2.96
N ALA A 260 12.48 -3.68 2.41
CA ALA A 260 11.22 -3.23 1.82
C ALA A 260 10.15 -3.19 2.91
N GLY A 261 9.80 -1.98 3.36
CA GLY A 261 8.59 -1.74 4.13
C GLY A 261 7.40 -1.59 3.19
N ILE A 262 6.47 -2.54 3.23
CA ILE A 262 5.20 -2.41 2.51
C ILE A 262 4.26 -1.63 3.43
N SER A 263 4.04 -0.35 3.12
CA SER A 263 3.09 0.48 3.85
C SER A 263 1.75 0.46 3.12
N PHE A 264 0.72 0.00 3.81
CA PHE A 264 -0.67 0.15 3.39
C PHE A 264 -1.17 1.49 3.94
N GLN A 265 -1.82 2.33 3.13
CA GLN A 265 -2.49 3.52 3.65
C GLN A 265 -3.94 3.14 3.96
N ASP A 266 -4.22 2.83 5.22
CA ASP A 266 -5.57 2.62 5.72
C ASP A 266 -6.19 3.97 6.10
N ASP A 267 -7.09 4.49 5.28
CA ASP A 267 -7.89 5.66 5.62
C ASP A 267 -9.08 5.23 6.53
N GLY A 268 -8.77 4.97 7.82
CA GLY A 268 -9.67 5.18 8.95
C GLY A 268 -10.42 3.98 9.55
N ALA A 269 -9.91 3.46 10.68
CA ALA A 269 -10.74 3.00 11.80
C ALA A 269 -9.96 3.12 13.12
N VAL A 270 -10.27 4.16 13.91
CA VAL A 270 -9.85 4.25 15.32
C VAL A 270 -10.65 3.20 16.09
N LEU A 271 -10.03 2.08 16.42
CA LEU A 271 -10.53 1.15 17.43
C LEU A 271 -10.21 1.71 18.83
N LEU A 272 -11.19 2.37 19.44
CA LEU A 272 -11.30 2.45 20.89
C LEU A 272 -12.47 1.55 21.32
N GLY A 273 -12.19 0.74 22.34
CA GLY A 273 -12.95 -0.48 22.63
C GLY A 273 -14.33 -0.30 23.24
N GLY A 274 -14.97 -1.46 23.45
CA GLY A 274 -16.23 -1.62 24.17
C GLY A 274 -17.36 -2.11 23.27
N MET A 275 -17.64 -3.42 23.33
CA MET A 275 -18.76 -4.12 22.68
C MET A 275 -20.13 -3.43 22.91
N PRO A 276 -21.07 -3.65 21.97
CA PRO A 276 -22.26 -4.42 22.36
C PRO A 276 -22.48 -5.64 21.44
N THR A 277 -22.71 -6.79 22.07
CA THR A 277 -22.85 -8.14 21.50
C THR A 277 -24.22 -8.41 20.89
N ALA A 278 -24.66 -7.59 19.93
CA ALA A 278 -25.89 -7.84 19.17
C ALA A 278 -25.70 -7.95 17.64
N ASP A 279 -24.52 -7.56 17.10
CA ASP A 279 -24.34 -7.31 15.65
C ASP A 279 -23.57 -8.42 14.89
N ALA A 280 -22.93 -9.34 15.61
CA ALA A 280 -22.02 -10.33 14.99
C ALA A 280 -22.76 -11.40 14.15
N SER A 281 -24.01 -11.74 14.48
CA SER A 281 -24.80 -12.70 13.70
C SER A 281 -25.36 -12.10 12.41
N ASP A 282 -25.75 -10.82 12.44
CA ASP A 282 -26.27 -10.12 11.27
C ASP A 282 -25.15 -9.87 10.25
N GLY A 283 -23.96 -9.49 10.72
CA GLY A 283 -22.77 -9.37 9.89
C GLY A 283 -22.37 -10.66 9.17
N ARG A 284 -22.44 -11.83 9.84
CA ARG A 284 -22.15 -13.13 9.21
C ARG A 284 -23.19 -13.54 8.18
N ALA A 285 -24.48 -13.40 8.52
CA ALA A 285 -25.57 -13.72 7.58
C ALA A 285 -25.50 -12.84 6.32
N LEU A 286 -25.20 -11.55 6.49
CA LEU A 286 -25.01 -10.62 5.40
C LEU A 286 -23.81 -10.99 4.52
N ARG A 287 -22.66 -11.31 5.13
CA ARG A 287 -21.46 -11.74 4.41
C ARG A 287 -21.76 -12.95 3.53
N ARG A 288 -22.33 -14.00 4.13
CA ARG A 288 -22.73 -15.23 3.43
C ARG A 288 -23.68 -14.95 2.26
N ARG A 289 -24.70 -14.10 2.46
CA ARG A 289 -25.64 -13.70 1.39
C ARG A 289 -24.91 -13.06 0.20
N LEU A 290 -23.94 -12.18 0.46
CA LEU A 290 -23.18 -11.50 -0.58
C LEU A 290 -22.19 -12.42 -1.28
N GLU A 291 -21.55 -13.34 -0.56
CA GLU A 291 -20.65 -14.36 -1.13
C GLU A 291 -21.41 -15.33 -2.05
N LEU A 292 -22.59 -15.80 -1.61
CA LEU A 292 -23.48 -16.62 -2.45
C LEU A 292 -23.95 -15.83 -3.68
N GLY A 293 -24.28 -14.55 -3.52
CA GLY A 293 -24.63 -13.68 -4.66
C GLY A 293 -23.49 -13.53 -5.67
N ALA A 294 -22.24 -13.42 -5.22
CA ALA A 294 -21.08 -13.40 -6.11
C ALA A 294 -20.90 -14.75 -6.82
N LEU A 295 -21.14 -15.86 -6.14
CA LEU A 295 -21.09 -17.19 -6.73
C LEU A 295 -22.17 -17.39 -7.82
N ASP A 296 -23.39 -16.91 -7.58
CA ASP A 296 -24.46 -16.92 -8.56
C ASP A 296 -24.13 -16.07 -9.80
N VAL A 297 -23.41 -14.96 -9.61
CA VAL A 297 -22.88 -14.19 -10.74
C VAL A 297 -21.92 -15.03 -11.57
N ARG A 298 -20.96 -15.71 -10.94
CA ARG A 298 -20.00 -16.58 -11.66
C ARG A 298 -20.72 -17.69 -12.43
N ARG A 299 -21.66 -18.36 -11.75
CA ARG A 299 -22.48 -19.43 -12.34
C ARG A 299 -23.30 -18.94 -13.53
N GLY A 300 -23.88 -17.74 -13.43
CA GLY A 300 -24.61 -17.11 -14.51
C GLY A 300 -23.70 -16.78 -15.71
N VAL A 301 -22.50 -16.25 -15.48
CA VAL A 301 -21.50 -16.02 -16.54
C VAL A 301 -21.13 -17.32 -17.26
N VAL A 302 -20.83 -18.38 -16.50
CA VAL A 302 -20.48 -19.71 -17.04
C VAL A 302 -21.61 -20.29 -17.88
N ARG A 303 -22.87 -20.23 -17.39
CA ARG A 303 -24.06 -20.68 -18.15
C ARG A 303 -24.30 -19.86 -19.42
N ILE A 304 -24.12 -18.54 -19.35
CA ILE A 304 -24.26 -17.66 -20.51
C ILE A 304 -23.20 -18.01 -21.58
N ALA A 305 -21.94 -18.19 -21.18
CA ALA A 305 -20.86 -18.53 -22.11
C ALA A 305 -21.10 -19.91 -22.74
N HIS A 306 -21.46 -20.91 -21.94
CA HIS A 306 -21.73 -22.27 -22.41
C HIS A 306 -22.91 -22.36 -23.40
N ARG A 307 -23.89 -21.47 -23.29
CA ARG A 307 -25.00 -21.37 -24.27
C ARG A 307 -24.51 -21.04 -25.69
N TYR A 308 -23.31 -20.49 -25.83
CA TYR A 308 -22.70 -20.12 -27.11
C TYR A 308 -21.26 -20.69 -27.18
N PRO A 309 -21.10 -22.02 -27.26
CA PRO A 309 -19.80 -22.68 -27.10
C PRO A 309 -18.80 -22.34 -28.20
N ASP A 310 -19.25 -21.82 -29.35
CA ASP A 310 -18.39 -21.38 -30.45
C ASP A 310 -18.06 -19.87 -30.40
N THR A 311 -18.53 -19.16 -29.37
CA THR A 311 -18.35 -17.72 -29.23
C THR A 311 -17.40 -17.41 -28.07
N PRO A 312 -16.30 -16.69 -28.32
CA PRO A 312 -15.45 -16.20 -27.25
C PRO A 312 -16.22 -15.29 -26.28
N PHE A 313 -15.96 -15.41 -24.98
CA PHE A 313 -16.46 -14.51 -23.95
C PHE A 313 -15.32 -14.02 -23.06
N HIS A 314 -15.51 -12.84 -22.48
CA HIS A 314 -14.55 -12.25 -21.54
C HIS A 314 -14.75 -12.77 -20.12
N ILE A 315 -14.72 -14.10 -19.97
CA ILE A 315 -14.98 -14.80 -18.70
C ILE A 315 -14.00 -14.32 -17.63
N GLY A 316 -12.70 -14.24 -17.94
CA GLY A 316 -11.68 -13.82 -16.99
C GLY A 316 -12.00 -12.47 -16.33
N GLY A 317 -12.28 -11.45 -17.14
CA GLY A 317 -12.61 -10.12 -16.62
C GLY A 317 -14.03 -10.00 -16.05
N ALA A 318 -14.97 -10.88 -16.42
CA ALA A 318 -16.31 -10.92 -15.86
C ALA A 318 -16.30 -11.52 -14.44
N LEU A 319 -15.52 -12.58 -14.22
CA LEU A 319 -15.43 -13.24 -12.91
C LEU A 319 -14.64 -12.45 -11.88
N SER A 320 -13.72 -11.57 -12.30
CA SER A 320 -12.99 -10.67 -11.38
C SER A 320 -13.89 -9.65 -10.69
N MET A 321 -15.03 -9.31 -11.30
CA MET A 321 -15.97 -8.32 -10.78
C MET A 321 -17.23 -8.92 -10.13
N ALA A 322 -17.26 -10.23 -9.88
CA ALA A 322 -18.44 -10.92 -9.37
C ALA A 322 -18.89 -10.40 -7.99
N GLU A 323 -17.95 -10.29 -7.02
CA GLU A 323 -18.25 -9.69 -5.71
C GLU A 323 -18.69 -8.24 -5.85
N LEU A 324 -18.02 -7.47 -6.71
CA LEU A 324 -18.32 -6.05 -6.91
C LEU A 324 -19.78 -5.83 -7.35
N VAL A 325 -20.26 -6.54 -8.37
CA VAL A 325 -21.64 -6.37 -8.84
C VAL A 325 -22.67 -6.94 -7.88
N ALA A 326 -22.34 -8.04 -7.20
CA ALA A 326 -23.21 -8.62 -6.17
C ALA A 326 -23.39 -7.64 -4.99
N VAL A 327 -22.31 -7.02 -4.52
CA VAL A 327 -22.34 -6.02 -3.44
C VAL A 327 -23.07 -4.75 -3.90
N LEU A 328 -22.78 -4.24 -5.09
CA LEU A 328 -23.42 -3.03 -5.61
C LEU A 328 -24.93 -3.21 -5.74
N LEU A 329 -25.40 -4.24 -6.44
CA LEU A 329 -26.82 -4.42 -6.74
C LEU A 329 -27.62 -5.10 -5.61
N GLY A 330 -26.96 -5.90 -4.76
CA GLY A 330 -27.60 -6.65 -3.69
C GLY A 330 -27.65 -5.94 -2.33
N ASP A 331 -26.91 -4.83 -2.15
CA ASP A 331 -26.85 -4.15 -0.85
C ASP A 331 -26.53 -2.64 -0.89
N VAL A 332 -25.65 -2.16 -1.78
CA VAL A 332 -25.16 -0.77 -1.72
C VAL A 332 -26.03 0.21 -2.49
N MET A 333 -26.47 -0.15 -3.69
CA MET A 333 -27.22 0.74 -4.58
C MET A 333 -28.70 0.72 -4.27
N ARG A 334 -29.32 1.91 -4.36
CA ARG A 334 -30.77 2.00 -4.53
C ARG A 334 -31.10 1.63 -5.97
N THR A 335 -31.73 0.48 -6.20
CA THR A 335 -31.95 -0.05 -7.56
C THR A 335 -33.23 0.46 -8.21
N GLY A 336 -34.17 0.99 -7.41
CA GLY A 336 -35.52 1.33 -7.85
C GLY A 336 -36.48 0.16 -7.86
N ARG A 337 -35.98 -1.06 -7.65
CA ARG A 337 -36.77 -2.28 -7.39
C ARG A 337 -36.90 -2.57 -5.89
N ASP A 338 -36.16 -1.83 -5.08
CA ASP A 338 -36.20 -1.76 -3.62
C ASP A 338 -37.26 -0.79 -3.08
N GLY A 339 -38.17 -0.30 -3.93
CA GLY A 339 -39.18 0.71 -3.58
C GLY A 339 -38.72 2.16 -3.75
N THR A 340 -37.45 2.40 -4.09
CA THR A 340 -36.98 3.74 -4.46
C THR A 340 -37.65 4.19 -5.78
N PRO A 341 -38.16 5.42 -5.90
CA PRO A 341 -38.67 5.92 -7.17
C PRO A 341 -37.61 5.81 -8.28
N TRP A 342 -38.01 5.34 -9.47
CA TRP A 342 -37.06 5.00 -10.55
C TRP A 342 -36.10 6.15 -10.90
N GLU A 343 -36.56 7.39 -10.83
CA GLU A 343 -35.74 8.57 -11.09
C GLU A 343 -34.65 8.82 -10.01
N ARG A 344 -34.92 8.39 -8.78
CA ARG A 344 -34.06 8.55 -7.59
C ARG A 344 -33.13 7.37 -7.30
N ARG A 345 -33.24 6.28 -8.06
CA ARG A 345 -32.31 5.15 -7.98
C ARG A 345 -30.86 5.63 -8.21
N ASP A 346 -29.87 4.84 -7.82
CA ASP A 346 -28.47 5.07 -8.15
C ASP A 346 -28.16 4.58 -9.59
N ARG A 347 -27.05 5.01 -10.18
CA ARG A 347 -26.66 4.64 -11.56
C ARG A 347 -25.39 3.79 -11.52
N LEU A 348 -25.35 2.72 -12.30
CA LEU A 348 -24.15 1.92 -12.52
C LEU A 348 -23.74 2.00 -13.99
N VAL A 349 -22.50 2.44 -14.21
CA VAL A 349 -21.84 2.46 -15.51
C VAL A 349 -20.73 1.41 -15.47
N VAL A 350 -20.80 0.40 -16.34
CA VAL A 350 -19.73 -0.59 -16.51
C VAL A 350 -18.93 -0.18 -17.73
N SER A 351 -17.84 0.56 -17.52
CA SER A 351 -16.97 1.11 -18.57
C SER A 351 -16.16 0.01 -19.27
N LYS A 352 -15.66 -0.96 -18.50
CA LYS A 352 -15.08 -2.22 -18.99
C LYS A 352 -16.13 -3.17 -19.57
N ALA A 353 -16.88 -2.68 -20.55
CA ALA A 353 -18.19 -3.22 -20.93
C ALA A 353 -18.16 -4.63 -21.54
N HIS A 354 -16.99 -5.09 -22.00
CA HIS A 354 -16.78 -6.48 -22.45
C HIS A 354 -17.02 -7.51 -21.32
N CYS A 355 -16.92 -7.09 -20.06
CA CYS A 355 -17.18 -7.91 -18.87
C CYS A 355 -18.63 -7.83 -18.38
N SER A 356 -19.52 -7.12 -19.07
CA SER A 356 -20.89 -6.86 -18.60
C SER A 356 -21.77 -8.11 -18.54
N VAL A 357 -21.32 -9.26 -19.04
CA VAL A 357 -22.02 -10.53 -18.81
C VAL A 357 -22.12 -10.89 -17.33
N ALA A 358 -21.21 -10.41 -16.47
CA ALA A 358 -21.34 -10.51 -15.01
C ALA A 358 -22.48 -9.65 -14.44
N LEU A 359 -22.89 -8.59 -15.16
CA LEU A 359 -23.95 -7.71 -14.72
C LEU A 359 -25.31 -8.42 -14.77
N TYR A 360 -25.56 -9.27 -15.77
CA TYR A 360 -26.89 -9.83 -16.00
C TYR A 360 -27.41 -10.74 -14.88
N PRO A 361 -26.64 -11.69 -14.34
CA PRO A 361 -27.11 -12.47 -13.20
C PRO A 361 -27.39 -11.61 -11.96
N ALA A 362 -26.56 -10.59 -11.70
CA ALA A 362 -26.78 -9.66 -10.59
C ALA A 362 -28.01 -8.77 -10.80
N MET A 363 -28.27 -8.32 -12.04
CA MET A 363 -29.48 -7.59 -12.41
C MET A 363 -30.73 -8.46 -12.27
N LEU A 364 -30.67 -9.74 -12.62
CA LEU A 364 -31.76 -10.69 -12.43
C LEU A 364 -32.07 -10.82 -10.93
N ALA A 365 -31.06 -11.04 -10.09
CA ALA A 365 -31.21 -11.13 -8.64
C ALA A 365 -31.79 -9.83 -8.04
N ALA A 366 -31.44 -8.67 -8.60
CA ALA A 366 -31.98 -7.37 -8.19
C ALA A 366 -33.36 -7.02 -8.80
N GLY A 367 -33.93 -7.89 -9.64
CA GLY A 367 -35.22 -7.67 -10.31
C GLY A 367 -35.20 -6.56 -11.36
N LEU A 368 -34.01 -6.18 -11.86
CA LEU A 368 -33.85 -5.18 -12.92
C LEU A 368 -34.18 -5.75 -14.31
N ILE A 369 -33.95 -7.05 -14.49
CA ILE A 369 -34.31 -7.84 -15.68
C ILE A 369 -35.09 -9.09 -15.24
N SER A 370 -35.72 -9.77 -16.20
CA SER A 370 -36.44 -11.02 -16.00
C SER A 370 -35.66 -12.23 -16.52
N GLN A 371 -36.07 -13.44 -16.12
CA GLN A 371 -35.53 -14.67 -16.69
C GLN A 371 -35.80 -14.77 -18.20
N ASP A 372 -36.97 -14.28 -18.66
CA ASP A 372 -37.30 -14.21 -20.09
C ASP A 372 -36.29 -13.34 -20.88
N ASP A 373 -35.85 -12.21 -20.32
CA ASP A 373 -34.83 -11.38 -20.97
C ASP A 373 -33.51 -12.15 -21.20
N LEU A 374 -33.14 -13.07 -20.29
CA LEU A 374 -31.96 -13.95 -20.44
C LEU A 374 -32.23 -15.12 -21.40
N ASP A 375 -33.42 -15.70 -21.33
CA ASP A 375 -33.83 -16.84 -22.15
C ASP A 375 -33.91 -16.46 -23.64
N ARG A 376 -34.23 -15.20 -23.95
CA ARG A 376 -34.14 -14.62 -25.30
C ARG A 376 -32.72 -14.54 -25.86
N GLY A 377 -31.71 -14.72 -25.02
CA GLY A 377 -30.31 -14.81 -25.42
C GLY A 377 -29.62 -13.45 -25.62
N LEU A 378 -28.35 -13.51 -26.03
CA LEU A 378 -27.47 -12.35 -26.22
C LEU A 378 -27.23 -12.01 -27.70
N PHE A 379 -27.75 -12.85 -28.60
CA PHE A 379 -27.58 -12.74 -30.04
C PHE A 379 -28.92 -13.01 -30.73
N GLY A 380 -29.07 -12.48 -31.95
CA GLY A 380 -30.28 -12.66 -32.75
C GLY A 380 -31.30 -11.54 -32.59
N PRO A 381 -32.38 -11.58 -33.39
CA PRO A 381 -33.34 -10.48 -33.50
C PRO A 381 -34.19 -10.28 -32.24
N ASP A 382 -34.35 -11.32 -31.43
CA ASP A 382 -35.15 -11.27 -30.20
C ASP A 382 -34.31 -10.87 -28.98
N ALA A 383 -32.99 -10.76 -29.10
CA ALA A 383 -32.13 -10.41 -27.98
C ALA A 383 -32.41 -8.98 -27.47
N VAL A 384 -32.54 -8.84 -26.16
CA VAL A 384 -32.69 -7.55 -25.45
C VAL A 384 -31.50 -7.25 -24.54
N LEU A 385 -30.69 -8.26 -24.28
CA LEU A 385 -29.38 -8.19 -23.65
C LEU A 385 -28.33 -8.57 -24.71
N PHE A 386 -27.11 -8.09 -24.57
CA PHE A 386 -26.09 -8.24 -25.63
C PHE A 386 -24.71 -8.54 -25.01
N LYS A 387 -23.81 -9.27 -25.71
CA LYS A 387 -22.44 -9.53 -25.20
C LYS A 387 -21.74 -8.22 -24.75
N HIS A 388 -21.87 -7.18 -25.57
CA HIS A 388 -21.58 -5.79 -25.19
C HIS A 388 -22.91 -5.06 -25.04
N PRO A 389 -23.25 -4.50 -23.87
CA PRO A 389 -24.57 -3.95 -23.62
C PRO A 389 -24.93 -2.84 -24.60
N HIS A 390 -26.20 -2.80 -24.98
CA HIS A 390 -26.82 -1.61 -25.56
C HIS A 390 -27.49 -0.81 -24.44
N ARG A 391 -27.36 0.52 -24.49
CA ARG A 391 -27.97 1.40 -23.49
C ARG A 391 -29.49 1.18 -23.42
N ASP A 392 -29.95 0.74 -22.26
CA ASP A 392 -31.36 0.62 -21.91
C ASP A 392 -31.59 1.05 -20.45
N PRO A 393 -31.86 2.35 -20.22
CA PRO A 393 -32.06 2.89 -18.88
C PRO A 393 -33.38 2.45 -18.24
N SER A 394 -34.27 1.76 -18.96
CA SER A 394 -35.49 1.17 -18.39
C SER A 394 -35.19 -0.14 -17.66
N ARG A 395 -34.10 -0.81 -18.03
CA ARG A 395 -33.54 -1.99 -17.36
C ARG A 395 -32.38 -1.63 -16.42
N GLY A 396 -31.95 -0.38 -16.37
CA GLY A 396 -30.80 0.06 -15.57
C GLY A 396 -29.45 -0.08 -16.28
N ILE A 397 -29.43 -0.29 -17.60
CA ILE A 397 -28.23 -0.31 -18.43
C ILE A 397 -27.94 1.11 -18.91
N GLU A 398 -27.01 1.79 -18.26
CA GLU A 398 -26.83 3.24 -18.45
C GLU A 398 -26.04 3.64 -19.70
N THR A 399 -25.22 2.73 -20.23
CA THR A 399 -24.29 2.99 -21.34
C THR A 399 -24.31 1.86 -22.37
N SER A 400 -24.05 2.21 -23.63
CA SER A 400 -23.67 1.22 -24.64
C SER A 400 -22.18 0.93 -24.51
N GLY A 401 -21.81 -0.34 -24.52
CA GLY A 401 -20.44 -0.80 -24.36
C GLY A 401 -19.66 -0.93 -25.66
N GLY A 402 -18.36 -1.24 -25.54
CA GLY A 402 -17.49 -1.70 -26.63
C GLY A 402 -16.21 -0.88 -26.79
N SER A 403 -16.28 0.44 -26.60
CA SER A 403 -15.10 1.31 -26.58
C SER A 403 -14.67 1.59 -25.15
N LEU A 404 -13.48 1.14 -24.78
CA LEU A 404 -12.88 1.43 -23.47
C LEU A 404 -12.62 2.94 -23.31
N GLY A 405 -12.51 3.41 -22.05
CA GLY A 405 -12.22 4.79 -21.68
C GLY A 405 -13.43 5.74 -21.67
N MET A 406 -14.53 5.36 -22.31
CA MET A 406 -15.69 6.25 -22.52
C MET A 406 -16.65 6.32 -21.33
N GLY A 407 -16.70 5.28 -20.48
CA GLY A 407 -17.70 5.18 -19.42
C GLY A 407 -17.49 6.17 -18.28
N LEU A 408 -16.25 6.50 -17.91
CA LEU A 408 -15.98 7.45 -16.82
C LEU A 408 -16.47 8.87 -17.16
N GLY A 409 -16.24 9.33 -18.39
CA GLY A 409 -16.75 10.62 -18.86
C GLY A 409 -18.28 10.68 -18.83
N TYR A 410 -18.94 9.62 -19.28
CA TYR A 410 -20.40 9.50 -19.22
C TYR A 410 -20.92 9.49 -17.77
N ALA A 411 -20.27 8.72 -16.88
CA ALA A 411 -20.61 8.67 -15.45
C ALA A 411 -20.45 10.04 -14.78
N ALA A 412 -19.39 10.80 -15.09
CA ALA A 412 -19.21 12.16 -14.61
C ALA A 412 -20.33 13.11 -15.11
N GLY A 413 -20.75 12.95 -16.36
CA GLY A 413 -21.91 13.67 -16.91
C GLY A 413 -23.21 13.35 -16.17
N LEU A 414 -23.48 12.07 -15.91
CA LEU A 414 -24.64 11.63 -15.11
C LEU A 414 -24.62 12.20 -13.69
N ALA A 415 -23.47 12.12 -13.02
CA ALA A 415 -23.29 12.63 -11.65
C ALA A 415 -23.57 14.14 -11.58
N LEU A 416 -23.06 14.90 -12.55
CA LEU A 416 -23.33 16.33 -12.66
C LEU A 416 -24.82 16.62 -12.92
N ALA A 417 -25.47 15.84 -13.79
CA ALA A 417 -26.89 16.00 -14.10
C ALA A 417 -27.79 15.71 -12.90
N ILE A 418 -27.52 14.63 -12.16
CA ILE A 418 -28.21 14.27 -10.92
C ILE A 418 -28.11 15.39 -9.88
N ARG A 419 -26.90 15.91 -9.66
CA ARG A 419 -26.68 17.03 -8.73
C ARG A 419 -27.44 18.29 -9.13
N ARG A 420 -27.45 18.64 -10.43
CA ARG A 420 -28.21 19.80 -10.94
C ARG A 420 -29.72 19.65 -10.78
N ARG A 421 -30.22 18.42 -10.72
CA ARG A 421 -31.64 18.11 -10.45
C ARG A 421 -31.97 18.07 -8.95
N GLY A 422 -30.98 18.31 -8.07
CA GLY A 422 -31.19 18.25 -6.62
C GLY A 422 -31.49 16.85 -6.10
N LEU A 423 -31.10 15.81 -6.83
CA LEU A 423 -31.27 14.41 -6.44
C LEU A 423 -30.09 13.96 -5.58
N ASP A 424 -30.34 13.09 -4.61
CA ASP A 424 -29.34 12.51 -3.69
C ASP A 424 -28.71 11.21 -4.23
N SER A 425 -29.05 10.84 -5.46
CA SER A 425 -28.59 9.63 -6.16
C SER A 425 -27.09 9.62 -6.40
N ARG A 426 -26.52 8.42 -6.36
CA ARG A 426 -25.11 8.17 -6.63
C ARG A 426 -24.91 7.61 -8.04
N VAL A 427 -23.70 7.79 -8.54
CA VAL A 427 -23.22 7.15 -9.76
C VAL A 427 -21.99 6.33 -9.42
N PHE A 428 -22.02 5.06 -9.81
CA PHE A 428 -20.92 4.13 -9.73
C PHE A 428 -20.39 3.88 -11.14
N CYS A 429 -19.07 3.93 -11.32
CA CYS A 429 -18.42 3.63 -12.60
C CYS A 429 -17.36 2.55 -12.40
N VAL A 430 -17.50 1.40 -13.04
CA VAL A 430 -16.51 0.32 -12.99
C VAL A 430 -15.61 0.42 -14.21
N VAL A 431 -14.31 0.58 -13.99
CA VAL A 431 -13.27 0.61 -15.03
C VAL A 431 -12.29 -0.55 -14.83
N GLY A 432 -11.67 -1.01 -15.90
CA GLY A 432 -10.51 -1.90 -15.79
C GLY A 432 -9.22 -1.13 -15.49
N ASP A 433 -8.24 -1.79 -14.87
CA ASP A 433 -6.89 -1.24 -14.75
C ASP A 433 -6.19 -1.05 -16.12
N GLY A 434 -6.31 -1.99 -17.04
CA GLY A 434 -5.84 -1.82 -18.43
C GLY A 434 -6.63 -0.76 -19.22
N GLU A 435 -7.91 -0.57 -18.91
CA GLU A 435 -8.70 0.52 -19.49
C GLU A 435 -8.17 1.90 -19.07
N CYS A 436 -7.46 2.00 -17.94
CA CYS A 436 -6.87 3.26 -17.49
C CYS A 436 -5.61 3.68 -18.27
N ASP A 437 -5.21 2.91 -19.27
CA ASP A 437 -4.25 3.34 -20.30
C ASP A 437 -4.82 4.47 -21.17
N GLU A 438 -6.15 4.51 -21.31
CA GLU A 438 -6.84 5.51 -22.12
C GLU A 438 -6.73 6.92 -21.51
N GLY A 439 -6.26 7.88 -22.30
CA GLY A 439 -6.16 9.29 -21.89
C GLY A 439 -7.50 9.89 -21.47
N SER A 440 -8.59 9.41 -22.06
CA SER A 440 -9.96 9.84 -21.77
C SER A 440 -10.39 9.56 -20.31
N ILE A 441 -9.85 8.52 -19.67
CA ILE A 441 -10.05 8.26 -18.23
C ILE A 441 -9.50 9.42 -17.41
N TRP A 442 -8.29 9.89 -17.74
CA TRP A 442 -7.61 10.93 -16.97
C TRP A 442 -8.18 12.33 -17.22
N GLU A 443 -8.62 12.62 -18.45
CA GLU A 443 -9.42 13.83 -18.74
C GLU A 443 -10.71 13.85 -17.91
N SER A 444 -11.41 12.71 -17.87
CA SER A 444 -12.66 12.56 -17.13
C SER A 444 -12.45 12.67 -15.62
N ALA A 445 -11.36 12.10 -15.08
CA ALA A 445 -10.97 12.25 -13.69
C ALA A 445 -10.70 13.72 -13.34
N GLY A 446 -9.92 14.43 -14.15
CA GLY A 446 -9.67 15.87 -13.96
C GLY A 446 -10.96 16.69 -13.94
N PHE A 447 -11.89 16.41 -14.85
CA PHE A 447 -13.20 17.05 -14.85
C PHE A 447 -14.02 16.74 -13.59
N ALA A 448 -14.10 15.47 -13.17
CA ALA A 448 -14.88 15.05 -12.02
C ALA A 448 -14.38 15.71 -10.72
N ALA A 449 -13.06 15.80 -10.54
CA ALA A 449 -12.44 16.45 -9.40
C ALA A 449 -12.63 17.97 -9.43
N PHE A 450 -12.40 18.61 -10.59
CA PHE A 450 -12.67 20.05 -10.77
C PHE A 450 -14.12 20.42 -10.41
N ARG A 451 -15.07 19.56 -10.81
CA ARG A 451 -16.50 19.73 -10.50
C ARG A 451 -16.90 19.25 -9.10
N ARG A 452 -15.98 18.68 -8.31
CA ARG A 452 -16.23 18.09 -6.98
C ARG A 452 -17.45 17.17 -6.99
N LEU A 453 -17.46 16.18 -7.89
CA LEU A 453 -18.58 15.24 -8.02
C LEU A 453 -18.55 14.21 -6.88
N ASP A 454 -18.93 14.64 -5.68
CA ASP A 454 -19.04 13.83 -4.45
C ASP A 454 -20.04 12.65 -4.54
N ASN A 455 -20.98 12.72 -5.47
CA ASN A 455 -21.90 11.64 -5.79
C ASN A 455 -21.37 10.63 -6.82
N LEU A 456 -20.12 10.77 -7.28
CA LEU A 456 -19.44 9.82 -8.18
C LEU A 456 -18.47 8.92 -7.39
N THR A 457 -18.61 7.61 -7.55
CA THR A 457 -17.65 6.61 -7.07
C THR A 457 -17.16 5.78 -8.24
N VAL A 458 -15.85 5.86 -8.52
CA VAL A 458 -15.18 5.03 -9.52
C VAL A 458 -14.67 3.77 -8.82
N VAL A 459 -14.77 2.63 -9.46
CA VAL A 459 -14.19 1.38 -8.99
C VAL A 459 -13.24 0.88 -10.07
N VAL A 460 -11.96 0.77 -9.74
CA VAL A 460 -10.97 0.14 -10.60
C VAL A 460 -10.93 -1.35 -10.24
N ASP A 461 -11.30 -2.20 -11.19
CA ASP A 461 -11.04 -3.64 -11.15
C ASP A 461 -9.57 -3.88 -11.52
N ALA A 462 -8.72 -3.95 -10.49
CA ALA A 462 -7.27 -4.06 -10.61
C ALA A 462 -6.84 -5.54 -10.55
N ASN A 463 -7.07 -6.25 -11.66
CA ASN A 463 -6.75 -7.68 -11.81
C ASN A 463 -5.38 -7.96 -12.46
N GLY A 464 -4.66 -6.92 -12.86
CA GLY A 464 -3.28 -6.96 -13.34
C GLY A 464 -3.10 -7.48 -14.76
N MET A 465 -4.16 -7.64 -15.56
CA MET A 465 -4.09 -8.28 -16.88
C MET A 465 -4.95 -7.63 -17.96
N GLN A 466 -4.35 -7.40 -19.12
CA GLN A 466 -4.99 -6.88 -20.33
C GLN A 466 -5.25 -8.01 -21.35
N LEU A 467 -5.50 -7.65 -22.61
CA LEU A 467 -5.64 -8.60 -23.73
C LEU A 467 -4.31 -9.28 -24.05
N ASP A 468 -3.24 -8.51 -24.20
CA ASP A 468 -1.95 -9.01 -24.71
C ASP A 468 -0.96 -9.44 -23.62
N GLY A 469 -1.31 -9.29 -22.33
CA GLY A 469 -0.39 -9.62 -21.25
C GLY A 469 -0.75 -9.03 -19.89
N SER A 470 0.22 -9.04 -18.97
CA SER A 470 0.11 -8.35 -17.69
C SER A 470 0.13 -6.83 -17.90
N THR A 471 -0.55 -6.07 -17.04
CA THR A 471 -0.51 -4.60 -17.11
C THR A 471 0.92 -4.06 -16.96
N SER A 472 1.77 -4.70 -16.16
CA SER A 472 3.16 -4.30 -15.97
C SER A 472 4.03 -4.49 -17.21
N ASP A 473 3.72 -5.48 -18.05
CA ASP A 473 4.49 -5.75 -19.27
C ASP A 473 3.98 -4.94 -20.47
N ILE A 474 2.67 -4.65 -20.52
CA ILE A 474 2.03 -3.91 -21.61
C ILE A 474 2.17 -2.39 -21.43
N LEU A 475 1.64 -1.86 -20.32
CA LEU A 475 1.78 -0.45 -19.96
C LEU A 475 1.65 -0.29 -18.44
N ASP A 476 2.80 -0.20 -17.76
CA ASP A 476 2.81 -0.08 -16.30
C ASP A 476 2.30 1.31 -15.87
N ASN A 477 1.05 1.34 -15.38
CA ASN A 477 0.46 2.52 -14.77
C ASN A 477 1.04 2.85 -13.38
N GLY A 478 1.91 2.00 -12.84
CA GLY A 478 2.37 2.06 -11.47
C GLY A 478 1.20 2.00 -10.49
N PRO A 479 1.33 2.61 -9.30
CA PRO A 479 0.24 2.67 -8.34
C PRO A 479 -0.88 3.61 -8.83
N ILE A 480 -1.88 3.03 -9.51
CA ILE A 480 -3.02 3.75 -10.11
C ILE A 480 -3.79 4.62 -9.12
N GLN A 481 -3.84 4.19 -7.86
CA GLN A 481 -4.44 4.91 -6.75
C GLN A 481 -3.77 6.29 -6.53
N ARG A 482 -2.45 6.39 -6.73
CA ARG A 482 -1.73 7.67 -6.63
C ARG A 482 -2.05 8.61 -7.80
N LYS A 483 -2.33 8.08 -8.99
CA LYS A 483 -2.76 8.89 -10.13
C LYS A 483 -4.13 9.51 -9.83
N PHE A 484 -5.13 8.73 -9.43
CA PHE A 484 -6.43 9.30 -9.04
C PHE A 484 -6.32 10.30 -7.87
N ALA A 485 -5.46 10.02 -6.87
CA ALA A 485 -5.19 10.96 -5.78
C ALA A 485 -4.65 12.31 -6.30
N SER A 486 -3.72 12.30 -7.26
CA SER A 486 -3.14 13.53 -7.83
C SER A 486 -4.16 14.33 -8.64
N PHE A 487 -5.15 13.67 -9.23
CA PHE A 487 -6.32 14.33 -9.84
C PHE A 487 -7.31 14.89 -8.81
N GLY A 488 -7.19 14.54 -7.52
CA GLY A 488 -8.00 15.10 -6.43
C GLY A 488 -9.10 14.17 -5.91
N PHE A 489 -9.10 12.89 -6.30
CA PHE A 489 -10.04 11.91 -5.77
C PHE A 489 -9.72 11.57 -4.31
N GLU A 490 -10.74 11.15 -3.57
CA GLU A 490 -10.54 10.35 -2.37
C GLU A 490 -10.30 8.90 -2.76
N VAL A 491 -9.32 8.26 -2.15
CA VAL A 491 -8.82 6.95 -2.57
C VAL A 491 -9.06 5.95 -1.46
N CYS A 492 -9.57 4.78 -1.82
CA CYS A 492 -9.65 3.62 -0.94
C CYS A 492 -9.16 2.41 -1.73
N GLU A 493 -8.33 1.57 -1.11
CA GLU A 493 -7.86 0.32 -1.70
C GLU A 493 -8.41 -0.83 -0.86
N VAL A 494 -8.92 -1.87 -1.50
CA VAL A 494 -9.52 -3.02 -0.83
C VAL A 494 -9.18 -4.32 -1.55
N ASP A 495 -9.24 -5.43 -0.82
CA ASP A 495 -9.41 -6.74 -1.46
C ASP A 495 -10.77 -6.76 -2.18
N GLY A 496 -10.74 -6.91 -3.50
CA GLY A 496 -11.92 -6.95 -4.35
C GLY A 496 -12.72 -8.24 -4.24
N HIS A 497 -12.23 -9.24 -3.49
CA HIS A 497 -12.95 -10.49 -3.20
C HIS A 497 -13.45 -10.58 -1.76
N ASP A 498 -13.15 -9.59 -0.91
CA ASP A 498 -13.82 -9.44 0.38
C ASP A 498 -15.08 -8.59 0.23
N VAL A 499 -16.24 -9.26 0.24
CA VAL A 499 -17.55 -8.61 0.08
C VAL A 499 -17.85 -7.56 1.15
N MET A 500 -17.31 -7.72 2.36
CA MET A 500 -17.53 -6.78 3.46
C MET A 500 -16.62 -5.56 3.34
N ALA A 501 -15.38 -5.74 2.91
CA ALA A 501 -14.46 -4.63 2.60
C ALA A 501 -14.99 -3.79 1.43
N LEU A 502 -15.41 -4.43 0.34
CA LEU A 502 -16.06 -3.78 -0.78
C LEU A 502 -17.30 -2.99 -0.33
N ARG A 503 -18.19 -3.63 0.44
CA ARG A 503 -19.40 -2.99 0.94
C ARG A 503 -19.09 -1.74 1.76
N ALA A 504 -18.11 -1.82 2.67
CA ALA A 504 -17.70 -0.69 3.49
C ALA A 504 -17.17 0.47 2.63
N ALA A 505 -16.25 0.17 1.70
CA ALA A 505 -15.65 1.16 0.80
C ALA A 505 -16.68 1.83 -0.12
N LEU A 506 -17.63 1.05 -0.64
CA LEU A 506 -18.65 1.54 -1.56
C LEU A 506 -19.78 2.30 -0.85
N ARG A 507 -20.12 1.98 0.40
CA ARG A 507 -21.13 2.72 1.19
C ARG A 507 -20.62 4.06 1.70
N ALA A 508 -19.33 4.15 1.99
CA ALA A 508 -18.77 5.36 2.58
C ALA A 508 -18.88 6.57 1.63
N ARG A 509 -19.09 7.75 2.24
CA ARG A 509 -19.34 9.03 1.57
C ARG A 509 -18.10 9.90 1.67
N SER A 510 -17.92 10.77 0.69
CA SER A 510 -16.85 11.76 0.64
C SER A 510 -17.41 13.10 0.15
N ALA A 511 -16.71 14.20 0.45
CA ALA A 511 -16.96 15.51 -0.16
C ALA A 511 -16.27 15.68 -1.53
N ARG A 512 -15.53 14.68 -1.99
CA ARG A 512 -14.80 14.62 -3.27
C ARG A 512 -15.28 13.40 -4.05
N PRO A 513 -15.09 13.35 -5.39
CA PRO A 513 -15.26 12.09 -6.10
C PRO A 513 -14.34 11.04 -5.49
N ARG A 514 -14.83 9.81 -5.38
CA ARG A 514 -14.10 8.71 -4.76
C ARG A 514 -13.66 7.70 -5.81
N VAL A 515 -12.49 7.11 -5.62
CA VAL A 515 -12.05 5.90 -6.31
C VAL A 515 -11.85 4.78 -5.29
N VAL A 516 -12.37 3.60 -5.61
CA VAL A 516 -12.08 2.35 -4.91
C VAL A 516 -11.22 1.50 -5.84
N VAL A 517 -9.96 1.27 -5.48
CA VAL A 517 -9.08 0.35 -6.21
C VAL A 517 -9.27 -1.03 -5.60
N ALA A 518 -10.05 -1.86 -6.28
CA ALA A 518 -10.35 -3.22 -5.85
C ALA A 518 -9.30 -4.15 -6.45
N ARG A 519 -8.42 -4.72 -5.61
CA ARG A 519 -7.44 -5.72 -6.04
C ARG A 519 -8.15 -7.04 -6.26
N THR A 520 -8.14 -7.53 -7.48
CA THR A 520 -8.92 -8.69 -7.91
C THR A 520 -8.02 -9.70 -8.63
N VAL A 521 -8.57 -10.87 -8.91
CA VAL A 521 -7.95 -11.94 -9.69
C VAL A 521 -8.75 -12.12 -10.97
N LYS A 522 -8.12 -11.98 -12.14
CA LYS A 522 -8.77 -12.27 -13.42
C LYS A 522 -9.10 -13.76 -13.47
N GLY A 523 -10.35 -14.11 -13.77
CA GLY A 523 -10.84 -15.48 -13.77
C GLY A 523 -11.17 -16.05 -12.39
N LYS A 524 -11.27 -15.21 -11.35
CA LYS A 524 -11.51 -15.63 -9.96
C LYS A 524 -12.58 -16.72 -9.86
N GLY A 525 -12.25 -17.81 -9.17
CA GLY A 525 -13.17 -18.90 -8.86
C GLY A 525 -13.16 -20.05 -9.86
N LEU A 526 -12.42 -19.95 -10.96
CA LEU A 526 -12.22 -21.05 -11.91
C LEU A 526 -10.72 -21.33 -12.07
N SER A 527 -10.26 -22.49 -11.64
CA SER A 527 -8.85 -22.85 -11.56
C SER A 527 -8.13 -22.83 -12.92
N PHE A 528 -8.86 -23.07 -14.01
CA PHE A 528 -8.31 -23.02 -15.37
C PHE A 528 -8.21 -21.60 -15.94
N ALA A 529 -8.92 -20.62 -15.35
CA ALA A 529 -8.99 -19.24 -15.82
C ALA A 529 -8.29 -18.22 -14.89
N GLU A 530 -8.08 -18.56 -13.61
CA GLU A 530 -7.42 -17.69 -12.66
C GLU A 530 -6.00 -17.32 -13.11
N MET A 531 -5.72 -16.01 -13.20
CA MET A 531 -4.42 -15.47 -13.58
C MET A 531 -3.92 -15.98 -14.95
N ARG A 532 -4.84 -16.11 -15.91
CA ARG A 532 -4.54 -16.53 -17.28
C ARG A 532 -4.97 -15.47 -18.29
N VAL A 533 -4.03 -14.98 -19.10
CA VAL A 533 -4.28 -13.96 -20.12
C VAL A 533 -5.20 -14.52 -21.22
N GLU A 534 -5.08 -15.81 -21.53
CA GLU A 534 -5.85 -16.52 -22.56
C GLU A 534 -7.37 -16.43 -22.30
N TRP A 535 -7.78 -16.31 -21.03
CA TRP A 535 -9.17 -16.17 -20.62
C TRP A 535 -9.70 -14.73 -20.68
N HIS A 536 -8.97 -13.82 -21.33
CA HIS A 536 -9.49 -12.50 -21.65
C HIS A 536 -10.61 -12.55 -22.70
N ASP A 537 -10.51 -13.39 -23.73
CA ASP A 537 -11.58 -13.64 -24.72
C ASP A 537 -11.44 -15.09 -25.24
N CYS A 538 -12.14 -16.02 -24.58
CA CYS A 538 -12.06 -17.44 -24.89
C CYS A 538 -13.45 -18.08 -24.87
N ALA A 539 -13.65 -19.10 -25.70
CA ALA A 539 -14.87 -19.88 -25.72
C ALA A 539 -14.85 -20.92 -24.58
N LEU A 540 -16.03 -21.31 -24.09
CA LEU A 540 -16.17 -22.30 -23.03
C LEU A 540 -16.86 -23.55 -23.60
N ASP A 541 -16.10 -24.65 -23.71
CA ASP A 541 -16.60 -25.94 -24.17
C ASP A 541 -17.34 -26.71 -23.06
N ASP A 542 -17.92 -27.85 -23.43
CA ASP A 542 -18.70 -28.70 -22.52
C ASP A 542 -17.86 -29.26 -21.36
N GLU A 543 -16.59 -29.63 -21.61
CA GLU A 543 -15.72 -30.20 -20.58
C GLU A 543 -15.36 -29.15 -19.52
N LEU A 544 -14.99 -27.95 -19.97
CA LEU A 544 -14.68 -26.82 -19.10
C LEU A 544 -15.92 -26.28 -18.39
N TYR A 545 -17.10 -26.35 -19.03
CA TYR A 545 -18.36 -26.02 -18.36
C TYR A 545 -18.65 -26.96 -17.18
N VAL A 546 -18.55 -28.28 -17.37
CA VAL A 546 -18.77 -29.26 -16.29
C VAL A 546 -17.80 -29.00 -15.15
N ARG A 547 -16.50 -28.86 -15.47
CA ARG A 547 -15.47 -28.55 -14.47
C ARG A 547 -15.77 -27.24 -13.72
N ALA A 548 -16.17 -26.19 -14.43
CA ALA A 548 -16.50 -24.91 -13.83
C ALA A 548 -17.66 -25.04 -12.84
N MET A 549 -18.71 -25.76 -13.22
CA MET A 549 -19.86 -25.99 -12.34
C MET A 549 -19.49 -26.79 -11.08
N GLU A 550 -18.65 -27.82 -11.21
CA GLU A 550 -18.15 -28.61 -10.06
C GLU A 550 -17.34 -27.76 -9.08
N GLU A 551 -16.44 -26.89 -9.59
CA GLU A 551 -15.63 -25.98 -8.77
C GLU A 551 -16.51 -24.95 -8.03
N LEU A 552 -17.53 -24.40 -8.71
CA LEU A 552 -18.46 -23.45 -8.10
C LEU A 552 -19.35 -24.13 -7.05
N ASP A 553 -19.84 -25.34 -7.30
CA ASP A 553 -20.65 -26.08 -6.34
C ASP A 553 -19.83 -26.52 -5.11
N ALA A 554 -18.54 -26.80 -5.28
CA ALA A 554 -17.62 -27.00 -4.16
C ALA A 554 -17.50 -25.75 -3.31
N ARG A 555 -17.32 -24.58 -3.93
CA ARG A 555 -17.24 -23.31 -3.20
C ARG A 555 -18.55 -22.95 -2.48
N GLU A 556 -19.70 -23.29 -3.06
CA GLU A 556 -21.00 -23.09 -2.40
C GLU A 556 -21.10 -23.87 -1.09
N ARG A 557 -20.64 -25.12 -1.07
CA ARG A 557 -20.64 -25.96 0.13
C ARG A 557 -19.76 -25.36 1.22
N GLU A 558 -18.56 -24.90 0.87
CA GLU A 558 -17.67 -24.22 1.81
C GLU A 558 -18.33 -22.98 2.44
N ILE A 559 -18.93 -22.10 1.64
CA ILE A 559 -19.64 -20.90 2.14
C ILE A 559 -20.85 -21.31 3.00
N CYS A 560 -21.46 -22.45 2.73
CA CYS A 560 -22.61 -22.92 3.49
C CYS A 560 -22.24 -23.54 4.85
N ASP A 561 -21.04 -24.10 4.94
CA ASP A 561 -20.49 -24.75 6.13
C ASP A 561 -19.77 -23.75 7.07
N GLU A 562 -19.30 -22.61 6.54
CA GLU A 562 -18.86 -21.41 7.28
C GLU A 562 -20.01 -20.67 7.98
#